data_AF-A0A846P6J2-F1
#
_entry.id   AF-A0A846P6J2-F1
#
_cell.length_a   1.000
_cell.length_b   1.000
_cell.length_c   1.000
_cell.angle_alpha   90.00
_cell.angle_beta   90.00
_cell.angle_gamma   90.00
#
_symmetry.space_group_name_H-M   'P 1'
#
loop_
_entity.id
_entity.type
_entity.pdbx_description
1 polymer ?
#
loop_
_entity_poly.entity_id
_entity_poly.type
_entity_poly.pdbx_seq_one_letter_code
_entity_poly.pdbx_strand_id
1 'polypeptide(L)'
;MDLLKKKWLPEHADTWTKEDTITIIISPIIYILLTIGCALSVLLIPLGFLLLFVGIVLLIVMVRLINPKLSAISENYEKKQKQYLEDLEKKVKWED
;
A
#
# COMPACT_ATOMS: atom_id res chain seq x y z
N MET A 1 18.91 11.83 -7.59
CA MET A 1 18.34 10.47 -7.60
C MET A 1 17.67 10.26 -6.25
N ASP A 2 16.47 10.81 -6.07
CA ASP A 2 15.64 10.57 -4.88
C ASP A 2 14.73 9.39 -5.18
N LEU A 3 15.15 8.19 -4.74
CA LEU A 3 14.46 6.92 -4.99
C LEU A 3 13.23 6.70 -4.10
N LEU A 4 12.87 7.65 -3.24
CA LEU A 4 11.75 7.57 -2.30
C LEU A 4 11.14 8.96 -2.12
N LYS A 5 10.09 9.29 -2.87
CA LYS A 5 9.32 10.51 -2.60
C LYS A 5 8.55 10.36 -1.29
N LYS A 6 9.09 10.93 -0.22
CA LYS A 6 8.53 10.96 1.13
C LYS A 6 7.24 11.80 1.26
N LYS A 7 6.90 12.58 0.24
CA LYS A 7 5.66 13.37 0.14
C LYS A 7 5.03 13.12 -1.23
N TRP A 8 3.87 12.47 -1.23
CA TRP A 8 3.04 12.35 -2.43
C TRP A 8 2.09 13.54 -2.49
N LEU A 9 2.09 14.26 -3.62
CA LEU A 9 0.99 15.17 -3.93
C LEU A 9 -0.22 14.33 -4.35
N PRO A 10 -1.43 14.67 -3.91
CA PRO A 10 -2.65 13.90 -4.19
C PRO A 10 -2.90 13.67 -5.69
N GLU A 11 -2.49 14.60 -6.55
CA GLU A 11 -2.62 14.49 -8.02
C GLU A 11 -1.66 13.47 -8.64
N HIS A 12 -0.51 13.21 -8.03
CA HIS A 12 0.46 12.21 -8.50
C HIS A 12 0.27 10.83 -7.87
N ALA A 13 -0.49 10.75 -6.78
CA ALA A 13 -0.80 9.48 -6.13
C ALA A 13 -1.84 8.66 -6.91
N ASP A 14 -2.66 9.32 -7.72
CA ASP A 14 -3.69 8.68 -8.56
C ASP A 14 -3.10 8.06 -9.84
N THR A 15 -1.97 8.58 -10.31
CA THR A 15 -1.27 8.01 -11.48
C THR A 15 -0.51 6.74 -11.12
N TRP A 16 -0.68 5.71 -11.94
CA TRP A 16 0.03 4.44 -11.82
C TRP A 16 1.55 4.65 -11.94
N THR A 17 2.28 4.33 -10.89
CA THR A 17 3.74 4.46 -10.87
C THR A 17 4.39 3.12 -11.15
N LYS A 18 5.62 3.14 -11.69
CA LYS A 18 6.38 1.91 -11.97
C LYS A 18 6.62 1.07 -10.71
N GLU A 19 6.65 1.73 -9.55
CA GLU A 19 6.75 1.14 -8.21
C GLU A 19 5.52 0.28 -7.87
N ASP A 20 4.32 0.68 -8.30
CA ASP A 20 3.09 -0.10 -8.11
C ASP A 20 3.10 -1.38 -8.95
N THR A 21 3.58 -1.32 -10.19
CA THR A 21 3.72 -2.52 -11.05
C THR A 21 4.66 -3.54 -10.42
N ILE A 22 5.82 -3.07 -9.92
CA ILE A 22 6.80 -3.93 -9.25
C ILE A 22 6.17 -4.53 -7.98
N THR A 23 5.43 -3.73 -7.21
CA THR A 23 4.72 -4.18 -6.02
C THR A 23 3.71 -5.27 -6.33
N ILE A 24 2.94 -5.14 -7.42
CA ILE A 24 1.96 -6.15 -7.84
C ILE A 24 2.63 -7.47 -8.17
N ILE A 25 3.78 -7.45 -8.86
CA ILE A 25 4.53 -8.67 -9.21
C ILE A 25 5.22 -9.28 -7.99
N ILE A 26 5.74 -8.44 -7.08
CA ILE A 26 6.40 -8.88 -5.86
C ILE A 26 5.40 -9.46 -4.85
N SER A 27 4.15 -8.99 -4.84
CA SER A 27 3.13 -9.45 -3.88
C SER A 27 2.87 -10.97 -3.91
N PRO A 28 2.63 -11.65 -5.06
CA PRO A 28 2.50 -13.10 -5.09
C PRO A 28 3.80 -13.81 -4.70
N ILE A 29 4.96 -13.24 -5.01
CA ILE A 29 6.26 -13.81 -4.63
C ILE A 29 6.39 -13.81 -3.10
N ILE A 30 6.02 -12.71 -2.43
CA ILE A 30 5.99 -12.63 -0.97
C ILE A 30 5.04 -13.69 -0.39
N TYR A 31 3.84 -13.86 -0.95
CA TYR A 31 2.91 -14.89 -0.49
C TYR A 31 3.47 -16.30 -0.64
N ILE A 32 4.13 -16.61 -1.75
CA ILE A 32 4.76 -17.91 -1.98
C ILE A 32 5.89 -18.14 -0.97
N LEU A 33 6.78 -17.15 -0.76
CA LEU A 33 7.88 -17.22 0.20
C LEU A 33 7.39 -17.42 1.64
N LEU A 34 6.36 -16.67 2.05
CA LEU A 34 5.78 -16.80 3.38
C LEU A 34 5.09 -18.15 3.57
N THR A 35 4.34 -18.62 2.57
CA THR A 35 3.61 -19.89 2.64
C THR A 35 4.58 -21.07 2.69
N ILE A 36 5.54 -21.12 1.77
CA ILE A 36 6.56 -22.18 1.72
C ILE A 36 7.47 -22.11 2.94
N GLY A 37 7.93 -20.90 3.31
CA GLY A 37 8.77 -20.68 4.48
C GLY A 37 8.07 -21.13 5.77
N CYS A 38 6.78 -20.81 5.93
CA CYS A 38 5.97 -21.27 7.05
C CYS A 38 5.84 -22.80 7.07
N ALA A 39 5.43 -23.42 5.95
CA ALA A 39 5.27 -24.86 5.85
C ALA A 39 6.57 -25.62 6.19
N LEU A 40 7.71 -25.17 5.65
CA LEU A 40 9.01 -25.78 5.93
C LEU A 40 9.49 -25.53 7.36
N SER A 41 9.16 -24.38 7.96
CA SER A 41 9.51 -24.09 9.36
C SER A 41 8.73 -24.97 10.33
N VAL A 42 7.45 -25.26 10.03
CA VAL A 42 6.63 -26.23 10.80
C VAL A 42 7.25 -27.63 10.77
N LEU A 43 7.89 -28.00 9.66
CA LEU A 43 8.63 -29.25 9.51
C LEU A 43 10.03 -29.24 10.15
N LEU A 44 10.39 -28.17 10.88
CA LEU A 44 11.73 -27.94 11.45
C LEU A 44 12.88 -27.98 10.42
N ILE A 45 12.59 -27.74 9.13
CA ILE A 45 13.62 -27.68 8.10
C ILE A 45 14.32 -26.30 8.19
N PRO A 46 15.65 -26.23 8.38
CA PRO A 46 16.38 -24.97 8.53
C PRO A 46 16.15 -23.96 7.40
N LEU A 47 15.99 -24.47 6.17
CA LEU A 47 15.72 -23.67 4.97
C LEU A 47 14.36 -22.94 5.04
N GLY A 48 13.39 -23.50 5.78
CA GLY A 48 12.09 -22.86 6.02
C GLY A 48 12.23 -21.55 6.77
N PHE A 49 13.02 -21.54 7.84
CA PHE A 49 13.24 -20.32 8.64
C PHE A 49 13.91 -19.21 7.82
N LEU A 50 14.83 -19.57 6.92
CA LEU A 50 15.49 -18.61 6.04
C LEU A 50 14.50 -18.00 5.04
N LEU A 51 13.68 -18.82 4.38
CA LEU A 51 12.64 -18.35 3.46
C LEU A 51 11.60 -17.48 4.17
N LEU A 52 11.20 -17.87 5.38
CA LEU A 52 10.24 -17.14 6.19
C LEU A 52 10.80 -15.77 6.58
N PHE A 53 12.06 -15.71 7.02
CA PHE A 53 12.74 -14.45 7.34
C PHE A 53 12.81 -13.51 6.11
N VAL A 54 13.23 -14.02 4.95
CA VAL A 54 13.28 -13.24 3.71
C VAL A 54 11.89 -12.74 3.30
N GLY A 55 10.87 -13.58 3.40
CA GLY A 55 9.49 -13.21 3.12
C GLY A 55 8.98 -12.09 4.03
N ILE A 56 9.28 -12.15 5.33
CA ILE A 56 8.92 -11.09 6.29
C ILE A 56 9.63 -9.77 5.94
N VAL A 57 10.93 -9.81 5.66
CA VAL A 57 11.69 -8.60 5.32
C VAL A 57 11.12 -7.94 4.06
N LEU A 58 10.83 -8.72 3.02
CA LEU A 58 10.20 -8.22 1.79
C LEU A 58 8.82 -7.62 2.05
N LEU A 59 8.01 -8.25 2.91
CA LEU A 59 6.70 -7.73 3.29
C LEU A 59 6.81 -6.38 4.00
N ILE A 60 7.74 -6.23 4.95
CA ILE A 60 7.95 -4.96 5.68
C ILE A 60 8.37 -3.86 4.71
N VAL A 61 9.29 -4.16 3.80
CA VAL A 61 9.74 -3.20 2.77
C VAL A 61 8.58 -2.78 1.88
N MET A 62 7.76 -3.74 1.42
CA MET A 62 6.59 -3.46 0.60
C MET A 62 5.58 -2.56 1.33
N VAL A 63 5.23 -2.89 2.58
CA VAL A 63 4.29 -2.09 3.38
C VAL A 63 4.81 -0.66 3.58
N ARG A 64 6.10 -0.49 3.85
CA ARG A 64 6.71 0.85 3.97
C ARG A 64 6.64 1.66 2.69
N LEU A 65 6.71 1.01 1.53
CA LEU A 65 6.62 1.68 0.22
C LEU A 65 5.18 2.12 -0.10
N ILE A 66 4.19 1.26 0.13
CA ILE A 66 2.80 1.54 -0.24
C ILE A 66 2.11 2.49 0.75
N ASN A 67 2.38 2.35 2.05
CA ASN A 67 1.68 3.11 3.09
C ASN A 67 1.66 4.64 2.88
N PRO A 68 2.78 5.34 2.56
CA PRO A 68 2.74 6.79 2.33
C PRO A 68 1.86 7.20 1.15
N LYS A 69 1.70 6.32 0.15
CA LYS A 69 0.83 6.56 -1.01
C LYS A 69 -0.64 6.41 -0.62
N LEU A 70 -0.97 5.34 0.10
CA LEU A 70 -2.33 5.09 0.61
C LEU A 70 -2.81 6.23 1.50
N SER A 71 -1.98 6.72 2.42
CA SER A 71 -2.33 7.85 3.30
C SER A 71 -2.61 9.15 2.53
N ALA A 72 -1.84 9.41 1.47
CA ALA A 72 -2.04 10.62 0.65
C ALA A 72 -3.35 10.55 -0.16
N ILE A 73 -3.70 9.36 -0.64
CA ILE A 73 -4.95 9.11 -1.35
C ILE A 73 -6.14 9.25 -0.39
N SER A 74 -6.08 8.65 0.80
CA SER A 74 -7.17 8.71 1.78
C SER A 74 -7.49 10.14 2.22
N GLU A 75 -6.47 10.97 2.46
CA GLU A 75 -6.67 12.38 2.84
C GLU A 75 -7.38 13.18 1.74
N ASN A 76 -7.09 12.90 0.47
CA ASN A 76 -7.76 13.56 -0.66
C ASN A 76 -9.23 13.12 -0.79
N TYR A 77 -9.51 11.83 -0.59
CA TYR A 77 -10.87 11.32 -0.57
C TYR A 77 -11.69 11.92 0.59
N GLU A 78 -11.11 12.07 1.77
CA GLU A 78 -11.78 12.72 2.91
C GLU A 78 -12.13 14.18 2.60
N LYS A 79 -11.22 14.93 1.97
CA LYS A 79 -11.50 16.32 1.56
C LYS A 79 -12.63 16.41 0.54
N LYS A 80 -12.62 15.54 -0.48
CA LYS A 80 -13.72 15.46 -1.46
C LYS A 80 -15.03 15.07 -0.79
N GLN A 81 -15.03 14.08 0.10
CA GLN A 81 -16.22 13.64 0.81
C GLN A 81 -16.80 14.75 1.68
N LYS A 82 -15.96 15.52 2.37
CA LYS A 82 -16.38 16.69 3.13
C LYS A 82 -17.00 17.76 2.25
N GLN A 83 -16.37 18.10 1.12
CA GLN A 83 -16.93 19.05 0.15
C GLN A 83 -18.28 18.58 -0.40
N TYR A 84 -18.41 17.29 -0.75
CA TYR A 84 -19.69 16.72 -1.19
C TYR A 84 -20.79 16.86 -0.13
N LEU A 85 -20.46 16.68 1.15
CA LEU A 85 -21.43 16.85 2.24
C LEU A 85 -21.84 18.33 2.41
N GLU A 86 -20.88 19.26 2.33
CA GLU A 86 -21.17 20.70 2.39
C GLU A 86 -22.05 21.15 1.21
N ASP A 87 -21.79 20.67 -0.01
CA ASP A 87 -22.60 20.97 -1.18
C ASP A 87 -24.00 20.35 -1.10
N LEU A 88 -24.11 19.15 -0.52
CA LEU A 88 -25.40 18.52 -0.25
C LEU A 88 -26.20 19.31 0.79
N GLU A 89 -25.57 19.78 1.86
CA GLU A 89 -26.23 20.60 2.87
C GLU A 89 -26.76 21.92 2.28
N LYS A 90 -25.98 22.61 1.44
CA LYS A 90 -26.43 23.82 0.73
C LYS A 90 -27.62 23.55 -0.17
N LYS A 91 -27.59 22.46 -0.95
CA LYS A 91 -28.73 22.04 -1.78
C LYS A 91 -29.98 21.72 -0.95
N VAL A 92 -29.83 21.03 0.17
CA VAL A 92 -30.95 20.70 1.07
C VAL A 92 -31.53 21.96 1.71
N LYS A 93 -30.69 22.95 2.02
CA LYS A 93 -31.11 24.25 2.56
C LYS A 93 -31.59 25.25 1.49
N TRP A 94 -31.50 24.89 0.20
CA TRP A 94 -31.81 25.76 -0.92
C TRP A 94 -30.96 27.05 -0.94
N GLU A 95 -29.70 26.97 -0.51
CA GLU A 95 -28.77 28.11 -0.45
C GLU A 95 -27.95 28.31 -1.75
N ASP A 96 -28.27 27.58 -2.83
CA ASP A 96 -27.62 27.55 -4.18
C ASP A 96 -26.07 27.62 -4.19
#